data_AF-A0A351J1V7-F1
#
_entry.id   AF-A0A351J1V7-F1
#
_cell.length_a   1.000
_cell.length_b   1.000
_cell.length_c   1.000
_cell.angle_alpha   90.00
_cell.angle_beta   90.00
_cell.angle_gamma   90.00
#
_symmetry.space_group_name_H-M   'P 1'
#
loop_
_entity.id
_entity.type
_entity.pdbx_description
1 polymer ?
#
loop_
_entity_poly.entity_id
_entity_poly.type
_entity_poly.pdbx_seq_one_letter_code
_entity_poly.pdbx_strand_id
1 'polypeptide(L)'
;GKPTDGNPLDDDDDSLDTGVPVKVMYSYPLTGQVTKDFSDETLVFSVTMNDYRTHAALDIGATIGTAVKAAADGMITAVYADPLMGQTIEITHA
;
A
#
# COMPACT_ATOMS: atom_id res chain seq x y z
N GLY A 1 54.03 -19.50 17.35
CA GLY A 1 53.24 -18.36 16.82
C GLY A 1 51.81 -18.81 16.69
N LYS A 2 50.86 -18.07 17.26
CA LYS A 2 49.43 -18.32 17.11
C LYS A 2 48.99 -17.73 15.76
N PRO A 3 48.27 -18.45 14.89
CA PRO A 3 47.71 -17.83 13.69
C PRO A 3 46.56 -16.91 14.11
N THR A 4 46.57 -15.69 13.57
CA THR A 4 45.47 -14.73 13.63
C THR A 4 44.62 -14.91 12.37
N ASP A 5 43.46 -15.52 12.52
CA ASP A 5 42.36 -15.40 11.56
C ASP A 5 41.59 -14.12 11.89
N GLY A 6 41.93 -13.06 11.16
CA GLY A 6 41.21 -11.80 11.25
C GLY A 6 39.75 -11.99 10.83
N ASN A 7 38.83 -11.57 11.70
CA ASN A 7 37.49 -11.20 11.29
C ASN A 7 37.44 -9.67 11.14
N PRO A 8 37.33 -9.16 9.91
CA PRO A 8 36.79 -7.82 9.75
C PRO A 8 35.95 -7.75 8.48
N LEU A 9 34.62 -7.85 8.57
CA LEU A 9 33.69 -7.17 7.66
C LEU A 9 32.37 -6.99 8.46
N ASP A 10 32.17 -5.83 9.08
CA ASP A 10 31.43 -4.66 8.54
C ASP A 10 29.94 -4.81 8.94
N ASP A 11 29.46 -4.24 10.05
CA ASP A 11 29.14 -2.82 10.27
C ASP A 11 28.29 -2.18 9.15
N ASP A 12 27.27 -2.88 8.65
CA ASP A 12 26.15 -2.23 7.94
C ASP A 12 25.04 -1.84 8.93
N ASP A 13 25.35 -0.85 9.78
CA ASP A 13 24.34 0.02 10.40
C ASP A 13 23.79 0.95 9.30
N ASP A 14 22.78 0.46 8.57
CA ASP A 14 22.05 1.23 7.55
C ASP A 14 21.06 2.25 8.17
N SER A 15 21.52 3.00 9.18
CA SER A 15 20.75 4.11 9.75
C SER A 15 21.17 5.44 9.12
N LEU A 16 20.93 5.58 7.81
CA LEU A 16 20.89 6.90 7.18
C LEU A 16 19.53 7.58 7.40
N ASP A 17 19.20 7.87 8.67
CA ASP A 17 18.18 8.87 9.00
C ASP A 17 18.76 10.27 8.75
N THR A 18 18.65 10.72 7.51
CA THR A 18 19.21 12.02 7.07
C THR A 18 18.29 13.21 7.39
N GLY A 19 17.14 13.01 8.06
CA GLY A 19 16.24 14.10 8.46
C GLY A 19 15.69 14.94 7.28
N VAL A 20 15.95 14.53 6.04
CA VAL A 20 15.39 15.16 4.85
C VAL A 20 14.01 14.54 4.62
N PRO A 21 12.92 15.33 4.54
CA PRO A 21 11.62 14.78 4.23
C PRO A 21 11.67 14.12 2.85
N VAL A 22 11.57 12.79 2.83
CA VAL A 22 11.50 12.01 1.59
C VAL A 22 10.16 12.31 0.95
N LYS A 23 10.18 12.89 -0.25
CA LYS A 23 8.94 13.12 -1.00
C LYS A 23 8.38 11.76 -1.44
N VAL A 24 7.28 11.33 -0.82
CA VAL A 24 6.58 10.11 -1.22
C VAL A 24 5.90 10.30 -2.57
N MET A 25 6.18 9.39 -3.51
CA MET A 25 5.52 9.31 -4.80
C MET A 25 4.54 8.15 -4.76
N TYR A 26 3.29 8.42 -5.12
CA TYR A 26 2.26 7.39 -5.24
C TYR A 26 2.08 6.96 -6.69
N SER A 27 1.87 5.67 -6.87
CA SER A 27 1.57 5.01 -8.15
C SER A 27 0.27 4.25 -8.04
N TYR A 28 -0.37 3.99 -9.17
CA TYR A 28 -1.55 3.13 -9.20
C TYR A 28 -1.19 1.71 -8.76
N PRO A 29 -1.98 1.08 -7.88
CA PRO A 29 -1.71 -0.28 -7.39
C PRO A 29 -1.83 -1.33 -8.49
N LEU A 30 -2.56 -1.02 -9.58
CA LEU A 30 -2.62 -1.80 -10.81
C LEU A 30 -3.01 -0.92 -12.01
N THR A 31 -2.80 -1.39 -13.23
CA THR A 31 -3.31 -0.74 -14.44
C THR A 31 -4.70 -1.26 -14.78
N GLY A 32 -5.72 -0.41 -14.70
CA GLY A 32 -7.10 -0.78 -14.99
C GLY A 32 -8.00 0.45 -15.13
N GLN A 33 -9.25 0.23 -15.55
CA GLN A 33 -10.24 1.31 -15.62
C GLN A 33 -10.70 1.67 -14.21
N VAL A 34 -10.74 2.97 -13.89
CA VAL A 34 -11.44 3.44 -12.69
C VAL A 34 -12.94 3.25 -12.91
N THR A 35 -13.55 2.37 -12.12
CA THR A 35 -14.99 2.05 -12.21
C THR A 35 -15.83 2.87 -11.25
N LYS A 36 -15.22 3.40 -10.19
CA LYS A 36 -15.87 4.32 -9.24
C LYS A 36 -14.85 5.25 -8.60
N ASP A 37 -15.13 6.54 -8.68
CA ASP A 37 -14.29 7.60 -8.11
C ASP A 37 -14.47 7.74 -6.60
N PHE A 38 -13.54 8.46 -5.98
CA PHE A 38 -13.59 8.90 -4.60
C PHE A 38 -14.69 9.95 -4.39
N SER A 39 -15.44 9.86 -3.30
CA SER A 39 -16.46 10.82 -2.90
C SER A 39 -16.78 10.71 -1.41
N ASP A 40 -16.06 11.43 -0.57
CA ASP A 40 -16.25 11.43 0.89
C ASP A 40 -17.35 12.40 1.37
N GLU A 41 -17.59 13.49 0.64
CA GLU A 41 -18.55 14.52 1.03
C GLU A 41 -19.88 14.45 0.25
N THR A 42 -19.90 13.77 -0.89
CA THR A 42 -21.08 13.70 -1.75
C THR A 42 -21.66 12.28 -1.78
N LEU A 43 -22.98 12.17 -1.66
CA LEU A 43 -23.66 10.90 -1.85
C LEU A 43 -23.63 10.50 -3.33
N VAL A 44 -23.06 9.34 -3.62
CA VAL A 44 -23.03 8.75 -4.95
C VAL A 44 -23.88 7.49 -4.95
N PHE A 45 -24.68 7.32 -5.99
CA PHE A 45 -25.46 6.09 -6.13
C PHE A 45 -24.55 4.90 -6.44
N SER A 46 -24.65 3.84 -5.65
CA SER A 46 -23.91 2.60 -5.81
C SER A 46 -24.79 1.58 -6.52
N VAL A 47 -24.54 1.32 -7.80
CA VAL A 47 -25.31 0.30 -8.56
C VAL A 47 -25.16 -1.08 -7.94
N THR A 48 -23.97 -1.43 -7.47
CA THR A 48 -23.67 -2.72 -6.82
C THR A 48 -24.47 -2.93 -5.53
N MET A 49 -24.65 -1.87 -4.74
CA MET A 49 -25.30 -1.94 -3.42
C MET A 49 -26.75 -1.44 -3.43
N ASN A 50 -27.19 -0.87 -4.55
CA ASN A 50 -28.50 -0.29 -4.79
C ASN A 50 -28.93 0.77 -3.75
N ASP A 51 -28.02 1.64 -3.36
CA ASP A 51 -28.26 2.74 -2.41
C ASP A 51 -27.37 3.97 -2.69
N TYR A 52 -27.64 5.08 -1.99
CA TYR A 52 -26.77 6.26 -1.98
C TYR A 52 -25.82 6.21 -0.81
N ARG A 53 -24.52 6.43 -1.06
CA ARG A 53 -23.48 6.40 -0.03
C ARG A 53 -22.29 7.28 -0.41
N THR A 54 -21.51 7.65 0.59
CA THR A 54 -20.15 8.15 0.36
C THR A 54 -19.24 6.98 0.01
N HIS A 55 -18.14 7.28 -0.67
CA HIS A 55 -17.16 6.32 -1.15
C HIS A 55 -15.75 6.86 -0.93
N ALA A 56 -15.19 6.60 0.25
CA ALA A 56 -13.83 7.01 0.61
C ALA A 56 -12.76 6.07 0.01
N ALA A 57 -12.95 5.64 -1.25
CA ALA A 57 -12.06 4.70 -1.94
C ALA A 57 -12.08 4.96 -3.46
N LEU A 58 -11.14 4.31 -4.15
CA LEU A 58 -11.03 4.30 -5.61
C LEU A 58 -11.17 2.86 -6.10
N ASP A 59 -12.17 2.59 -6.93
CA ASP A 59 -12.39 1.25 -7.49
C ASP A 59 -11.70 1.14 -8.86
N ILE A 60 -10.81 0.16 -9.02
CA ILE A 60 -10.11 -0.11 -10.28
C ILE A 60 -10.49 -1.52 -10.75
N GLY A 61 -11.05 -1.61 -11.95
CA GLY A 61 -11.45 -2.87 -12.56
C GLY A 61 -10.26 -3.77 -12.90
N ALA A 62 -10.36 -5.05 -12.53
CA ALA A 62 -9.35 -6.08 -12.79
C ALA A 62 -9.98 -7.46 -12.98
N THR A 63 -9.30 -8.34 -13.73
CA THR A 63 -9.63 -9.78 -13.77
C THR A 63 -9.21 -10.47 -12.47
N ILE A 64 -9.90 -11.55 -12.08
CA ILE A 64 -9.53 -12.35 -10.90
C ILE A 64 -8.09 -12.89 -11.07
N GLY A 65 -7.29 -12.75 -10.00
CA GLY A 65 -5.89 -13.18 -9.98
C GLY A 65 -4.90 -12.14 -10.51
N THR A 66 -5.35 -10.97 -10.98
CA THR A 66 -4.45 -9.87 -11.33
C THR A 66 -3.66 -9.43 -10.12
N ALA A 67 -2.33 -9.35 -10.29
CA ALA A 67 -1.45 -8.86 -9.24
C ALA A 67 -1.66 -7.36 -8.98
N VAL A 68 -1.69 -6.99 -7.71
CA VAL A 68 -1.71 -5.60 -7.24
C VAL A 68 -0.42 -5.30 -6.48
N LYS A 69 -0.05 -4.02 -6.45
CA LYS A 69 1.15 -3.51 -5.76
C LYS A 69 0.75 -2.44 -4.75
N ALA A 70 1.62 -2.20 -3.77
CA ALA A 70 1.49 -1.03 -2.90
C ALA A 70 1.59 0.26 -3.72
N ALA A 71 0.84 1.29 -3.33
CA ALA A 71 0.86 2.58 -4.04
C ALA A 71 2.21 3.31 -3.87
N ALA A 72 2.88 3.09 -2.74
CA ALA A 72 4.19 3.64 -2.41
C ALA A 72 4.93 2.67 -1.45
N ASP A 73 6.20 2.96 -1.17
CA ASP A 73 6.97 2.25 -0.15
C ASP A 73 6.33 2.46 1.24
N GLY A 74 6.32 1.41 2.05
CA GLY A 74 5.68 1.45 3.36
C GLY A 74 5.75 0.13 4.12
N MET A 75 5.21 0.14 5.33
CA MET A 75 5.16 -1.02 6.21
C MET A 75 3.75 -1.60 6.24
N ILE A 76 3.62 -2.90 6.01
CA ILE A 76 2.35 -3.61 6.23
C ILE A 76 2.03 -3.58 7.72
N THR A 77 0.88 -3.02 8.08
CA THR A 77 0.41 -2.94 9.47
C THR A 77 -0.63 -3.99 9.79
N ALA A 78 -1.40 -4.44 8.79
CA ALA A 78 -2.41 -5.48 8.98
C ALA A 78 -2.69 -6.27 7.70
N VAL A 79 -3.07 -7.54 7.86
CA VAL A 79 -3.59 -8.41 6.81
C VAL A 79 -4.77 -9.18 7.39
N TYR A 80 -5.98 -8.97 6.86
CA TYR A 80 -7.19 -9.54 7.44
C TYR A 80 -8.32 -9.72 6.41
N ALA A 81 -9.29 -10.58 6.75
CA ALA A 81 -10.52 -10.73 5.99
C ALA A 81 -11.60 -9.83 6.60
N ASP A 82 -11.94 -8.76 5.89
CA ASP A 82 -13.04 -7.87 6.22
C ASP A 82 -14.37 -8.44 5.68
N PRO A 83 -15.45 -8.49 6.47
CA PRO A 83 -16.74 -9.01 6.01
C PRO A 83 -17.36 -8.25 4.84
N LEU A 84 -17.00 -6.98 4.64
CA LEU A 84 -17.54 -6.10 3.59
C LEU A 84 -16.56 -5.95 2.42
N MET A 85 -15.26 -5.79 2.69
CA MET A 85 -14.22 -5.52 1.67
C MET A 85 -13.52 -6.78 1.15
N GLY A 86 -13.63 -7.91 1.86
CA GLY A 86 -12.92 -9.15 1.52
C GLY A 86 -11.49 -9.16 2.07
N GLN A 87 -10.52 -9.65 1.29
CA GLN A 87 -9.12 -9.67 1.73
C GLN A 87 -8.53 -8.26 1.71
N THR A 88 -8.17 -7.75 2.89
CA THR A 88 -7.67 -6.39 3.09
C THR A 88 -6.22 -6.42 3.58
N ILE A 89 -5.42 -5.49 3.07
CA ILE A 89 -4.04 -5.23 3.50
C ILE A 89 -3.92 -3.74 3.80
N GLU A 90 -3.43 -3.41 4.99
CA GLU A 90 -3.16 -2.02 5.40
C GLU A 90 -1.66 -1.74 5.35
N ILE A 91 -1.30 -0.57 4.81
CA ILE A 91 0.09 -0.14 4.64
C ILE A 91 0.22 1.29 5.16
N THR A 92 1.15 1.50 6.09
CA THR A 92 1.55 2.85 6.52
C THR A 92 2.71 3.33 5.68
N HIS A 93 2.55 4.50 5.08
CA HIS A 93 3.57 5.21 4.31
C HIS A 93 4.19 6.35 5.17
N ALA A 94 5.39 6.80 4.80
CA ALA A 94 6.12 7.88 5.49
C ALA A 94 5.63 9.29 5.12
#